data_AF-A0A1I6P571-F1
#
_entry.id   AF-A0A1I6P571-F1
#
_cell.length_a   1.000
_cell.length_b   1.000
_cell.length_c   1.000
_cell.angle_alpha   90.00
_cell.angle_beta   90.00
_cell.angle_gamma   90.00
#
_symmetry.space_group_name_H-M   'P 1'
#
loop_
_entity.id
_entity.type
_entity.pdbx_description
1 polymer ?
#
loop_
_entity_poly.entity_id
_entity_poly.type
_entity_poly.pdbx_seq_one_letter_code
_entity_poly.pdbx_strand_id
1 'polypeptide(L)'
;MVVNNIAIENLVLPEDVEVAKSLRNKKESYIKNQFLLSRIASQKNAEGNTKEFYEACKEYEEWGNKAKECDGQLAKLFFKKKERDRVEMVANRMREVNIPSHIIEYVLNA
;
A
#
# COMPACT_ATOMS: atom_id res chain seq x y z
N MET A 1 -13.27 18.11 1.79
CA MET A 1 -11.93 17.54 2.07
C MET A 1 -11.21 17.39 0.74
N VAL A 2 -10.14 18.15 0.52
CA VAL A 2 -9.30 17.99 -0.67
C VAL A 2 -8.49 16.71 -0.45
N VAL A 3 -8.88 15.62 -1.13
CA VAL A 3 -8.01 14.45 -1.23
C VAL A 3 -6.91 14.88 -2.19
N ASN A 4 -5.80 15.37 -1.64
CA ASN A 4 -4.57 15.51 -2.42
C ASN A 4 -4.24 14.10 -2.92
N ASN A 5 -4.55 13.85 -4.19
CA ASN A 5 -4.29 12.60 -4.87
C ASN A 5 -2.78 12.58 -5.16
N ILE A 6 -1.97 12.42 -4.11
CA ILE A 6 -0.52 12.33 -4.24
C ILE A 6 -0.26 11.12 -5.13
N ALA A 7 0.38 11.37 -6.26
CA ALA A 7 0.76 10.33 -7.20
C ALA A 7 1.60 9.28 -6.46
N ILE A 8 1.29 7.99 -6.67
CA ILE A 8 1.96 6.91 -5.93
C ILE A 8 3.46 6.90 -6.22
N GLU A 9 3.88 7.40 -7.39
CA GLU A 9 5.29 7.60 -7.74
C GLU A 9 6.03 8.51 -6.75
N ASN A 10 5.36 9.45 -6.10
CA ASN A 10 5.98 10.35 -5.13
C ASN A 10 6.09 9.74 -3.72
N LEU A 11 5.42 8.62 -3.48
CA LEU A 11 5.34 7.99 -2.15
C LEU A 11 6.31 6.81 -1.99
N VAL A 12 6.89 6.33 -3.07
CA VAL A 12 7.81 5.18 -3.08
C VAL A 12 9.13 5.55 -3.75
N LEU A 13 10.12 4.66 -3.64
CA LEU A 13 11.35 4.81 -4.40
C LEU A 13 11.12 4.45 -5.88
N PRO A 14 11.91 5.01 -6.82
CA PRO A 14 11.73 4.78 -8.25
C PRO A 14 11.67 3.30 -8.63
N GLU A 15 12.50 2.45 -8.00
CA GLU A 15 12.55 1.02 -8.25
C GLU A 15 11.30 0.25 -7.78
N ASP A 16 10.52 0.84 -6.88
CA ASP A 16 9.34 0.21 -6.26
C ASP A 16 8.02 0.68 -6.91
N VAL A 17 8.06 1.62 -7.86
CA VAL A 17 6.87 2.24 -8.47
C VAL A 17 5.90 1.22 -9.08
N GLU A 18 6.42 0.30 -9.89
CA GLU A 18 5.58 -0.68 -10.59
C GLU A 18 4.95 -1.69 -9.62
N VAL A 19 5.69 -2.08 -8.58
CA VAL A 19 5.17 -2.92 -7.51
C VAL A 19 4.05 -2.20 -6.76
N ALA A 20 4.26 -0.92 -6.41
CA ALA A 20 3.26 -0.11 -5.70
C ALA A 20 1.99 0.09 -6.54
N LYS A 21 2.11 0.36 -7.84
CA LYS A 21 0.97 0.44 -8.78
C LYS A 21 0.21 -0.88 -8.84
N SER A 22 0.92 -1.99 -8.97
CA SER A 22 0.32 -3.33 -8.99
C SER A 22 -0.46 -3.64 -7.69
N LEU A 23 0.12 -3.34 -6.53
CA LEU A 23 -0.54 -3.50 -5.23
C LEU A 23 -1.78 -2.63 -5.09
N ARG A 24 -1.73 -1.37 -5.53
CA ARG A 24 -2.89 -0.46 -5.54
C ARG A 24 -4.02 -1.01 -6.40
N ASN A 25 -3.70 -1.48 -7.60
CA ASN A 25 -4.69 -2.07 -8.52
C ASN A 25 -5.31 -3.35 -7.95
N LYS A 26 -4.49 -4.24 -7.36
CA LYS A 26 -4.98 -5.45 -6.67
C LYS A 26 -5.92 -5.11 -5.52
N LYS A 27 -5.52 -4.16 -4.65
CA LYS A 27 -6.35 -3.68 -3.54
C LYS A 27 -7.70 -3.18 -4.04
N GLU A 28 -7.71 -2.34 -5.07
CA GLU A 28 -8.96 -1.80 -5.63
C GLU A 28 -9.87 -2.91 -6.17
N SER A 29 -9.28 -3.90 -6.86
CA SER A 29 -10.02 -5.08 -7.33
C SER A 29 -10.63 -5.88 -6.17
N TYR A 30 -9.87 -6.12 -5.09
CA TYR A 30 -10.36 -6.84 -3.91
C TYR A 30 -11.50 -6.10 -3.21
N ILE A 31 -11.41 -4.77 -3.09
CA ILE A 31 -12.49 -3.94 -2.52
C ILE A 31 -13.74 -3.98 -3.41
N LYS A 32 -13.59 -3.95 -4.74
CA LYS A 32 -14.72 -4.11 -5.68
C LYS A 32 -15.40 -5.46 -5.51
N ASN A 33 -14.62 -6.54 -5.33
CA ASN A 33 -15.15 -7.88 -5.08
C ASN A 33 -15.90 -7.94 -3.75
N GLN A 34 -15.39 -7.33 -2.68
CA GLN A 34 -16.11 -7.21 -1.41
C GLN A 34 -17.45 -6.50 -1.58
N PHE A 35 -17.48 -5.38 -2.32
CA PHE A 35 -18.73 -4.67 -2.58
C PHE A 35 -19.75 -5.54 -3.33
N LEU A 36 -19.31 -6.26 -4.37
CA LEU A 36 -20.17 -7.18 -5.11
C LEU A 36 -20.72 -8.29 -4.19
N LEU A 37 -19.86 -8.93 -3.40
CA LEU A 37 -20.25 -10.00 -2.48
C LEU A 37 -21.22 -9.51 -1.40
N SER A 38 -21.08 -8.26 -0.94
CA SER A 38 -22.05 -7.69 0.02
C SER A 38 -23.46 -7.59 -0.58
N ARG A 39 -23.58 -7.30 -1.88
CA ARG A 39 -24.86 -7.26 -2.59
C ARG A 39 -25.42 -8.66 -2.81
N ILE A 40 -24.58 -9.61 -3.20
CA ILE A 40 -24.96 -11.02 -3.37
C ILE A 40 -25.46 -11.60 -2.04
N ALA A 41 -24.70 -11.40 -0.96
CA ALA A 41 -25.09 -11.86 0.38
C ALA A 41 -26.45 -11.28 0.79
N SER A 42 -26.64 -9.97 0.61
CA SER A 42 -27.92 -9.30 0.92
C SER A 42 -29.10 -9.91 0.13
N GLN A 43 -28.90 -10.17 -1.16
CA GLN A 43 -29.90 -10.81 -2.00
C GLN A 43 -30.19 -12.25 -1.55
N LYS A 44 -29.17 -13.06 -1.29
CA LYS A 44 -29.34 -14.46 -0.87
C LYS A 44 -30.01 -14.59 0.49
N ASN A 45 -29.72 -13.67 1.40
CA ASN A 45 -30.43 -13.59 2.67
C ASN A 45 -31.92 -13.27 2.47
N ALA A 46 -32.25 -12.31 1.59
CA ALA A 46 -33.64 -11.97 1.28
C ALA A 46 -34.41 -13.11 0.60
N GLU A 47 -33.72 -13.94 -0.19
CA GLU A 47 -34.27 -15.15 -0.83
C GLU A 47 -34.42 -16.34 0.15
N GLY A 48 -33.96 -16.24 1.39
CA GLY A 48 -33.91 -17.35 2.35
C GLY A 48 -32.81 -18.39 2.08
N ASN A 49 -31.94 -18.11 1.10
CA ASN A 49 -30.82 -18.95 0.68
C ASN A 49 -29.65 -18.82 1.66
N THR A 50 -29.83 -19.44 2.83
CA THR A 50 -28.95 -19.27 3.99
C THR A 50 -27.53 -19.79 3.74
N LYS A 51 -27.38 -20.88 2.97
CA LYS A 51 -26.06 -21.45 2.65
C LYS A 51 -25.24 -20.50 1.77
N GLU A 52 -25.84 -20.04 0.68
CA GLU A 52 -25.21 -19.12 -0.28
C GLU A 52 -24.91 -17.76 0.37
N PHE A 53 -25.75 -17.32 1.32
CA PHE A 53 -25.46 -16.14 2.13
C PHE A 53 -24.14 -16.30 2.92
N TYR A 54 -23.98 -17.40 3.66
CA TYR A 54 -22.76 -17.63 4.45
C TYR A 54 -21.52 -17.83 3.57
N GLU A 55 -21.66 -18.50 2.42
CA GLU A 55 -20.57 -18.64 1.45
C GLU A 55 -20.12 -17.27 0.93
N ALA A 56 -21.06 -16.39 0.56
CA ALA A 56 -20.73 -15.02 0.13
C ALA A 56 -20.07 -14.19 1.24
N CYS A 57 -20.51 -14.34 2.50
CA CYS A 57 -19.88 -13.69 3.65
C CYS A 57 -18.43 -14.18 3.89
N LYS A 58 -18.18 -15.48 3.76
CA LYS A 58 -16.83 -16.03 3.90
C LYS A 58 -15.90 -15.49 2.82
N GLU A 59 -16.32 -15.52 1.55
CA GLU A 59 -15.52 -14.94 0.46
C GLU A 59 -15.29 -13.43 0.66
N TYR A 60 -16.30 -12.71 1.16
CA TYR A 60 -16.17 -11.28 1.47
C TYR A 60 -15.02 -11.01 2.46
N GLU A 61 -14.90 -11.81 3.52
CA GLU A 61 -13.80 -11.69 4.49
C GLU A 61 -12.44 -12.02 3.87
N GLU A 62 -12.37 -13.05 3.03
CA GLU A 62 -11.13 -13.44 2.33
C GLU A 62 -10.61 -12.30 1.43
N TRP A 63 -11.47 -11.65 0.66
CA TRP A 63 -11.07 -10.48 -0.15
C TRP A 63 -10.65 -9.30 0.71
N GLY A 64 -11.30 -9.09 1.85
CA GLY A 64 -10.90 -8.06 2.82
C GLY A 64 -9.51 -8.28 3.39
N ASN A 65 -9.17 -9.53 3.69
CA ASN A 65 -7.84 -9.88 4.18
C ASN A 65 -6.76 -9.67 3.11
N LYS A 66 -7.03 -10.03 1.85
CA LYS A 66 -6.12 -9.73 0.72
C LYS A 66 -5.93 -8.22 0.50
N ALA A 67 -6.98 -7.41 0.67
CA ALA A 67 -6.87 -5.96 0.59
C ALA A 67 -5.98 -5.39 1.72
N LYS A 68 -6.14 -5.87 2.96
CA LYS A 68 -5.26 -5.52 4.10
C LYS A 68 -3.82 -5.93 3.87
N GLU A 69 -3.59 -7.08 3.25
CA GLU A 69 -2.24 -7.53 2.91
C GLU A 69 -1.56 -6.56 1.93
N CYS A 70 -2.28 -6.12 0.90
CA CYS A 70 -1.80 -5.10 -0.04
C CYS A 70 -1.46 -3.78 0.68
N ASP A 71 -2.29 -3.36 1.65
CA ASP A 71 -2.00 -2.19 2.48
C ASP A 71 -0.73 -2.37 3.32
N GLY A 72 -0.53 -3.54 3.92
CA GLY A 72 0.69 -3.85 4.66
C GLY A 72 1.94 -3.81 3.78
N GLN A 73 1.85 -4.30 2.54
CA GLN A 73 2.96 -4.23 1.58
C GLN A 73 3.24 -2.79 1.12
N LEU A 74 2.20 -2.01 0.81
CA LEU A 74 2.33 -0.59 0.44
C LEU A 74 2.95 0.23 1.58
N ALA A 75 2.52 0.01 2.82
CA ALA A 75 3.07 0.70 3.99
C ALA A 75 4.58 0.47 4.14
N LYS A 76 5.08 -0.74 3.83
CA LYS A 76 6.52 -1.04 3.83
C LYS A 76 7.27 -0.22 2.78
N LEU A 77 6.72 -0.09 1.57
CA LEU A 77 7.34 0.71 0.50
C LEU A 77 7.38 2.20 0.87
N PHE A 78 6.29 2.72 1.43
CA PHE A 78 6.23 4.11 1.90
C PHE A 78 7.21 4.37 3.04
N PHE A 79 7.34 3.41 3.97
CA PHE A 79 8.32 3.49 5.05
C PHE A 79 9.75 3.49 4.50
N LYS A 80 10.07 2.60 3.55
CA LYS A 80 11.36 2.54 2.87
C LYS A 80 11.73 3.89 2.24
N LYS A 81 10.80 4.52 1.50
CA LYS A 81 11.00 5.85 0.91
C LYS A 81 11.26 6.92 1.96
N LYS A 82 10.44 6.95 3.02
CA LYS A 82 10.59 7.92 4.11
C LYS A 82 11.95 7.81 4.81
N GLU A 83 12.41 6.59 5.06
CA GLU A 83 13.73 6.38 5.66
C GLU A 83 14.84 6.82 4.71
N ARG A 84 14.73 6.51 3.41
CA ARG A 84 15.71 6.99 2.42
C ARG A 84 15.79 8.51 2.37
N ASP A 85 14.64 9.20 2.35
CA ASP A 85 14.58 10.67 2.36
C ASP A 85 15.22 11.28 3.61
N ARG A 86 15.04 10.62 4.76
CA ARG A 86 15.70 11.05 6.01
C ARG A 86 17.21 10.90 5.94
N VAL A 87 17.72 9.78 5.42
CA VAL A 87 19.16 9.56 5.25
C VAL A 87 19.75 10.59 4.27
N GLU A 88 19.07 10.86 3.16
CA GLU A 88 19.51 11.87 2.19
C GLU A 88 19.52 13.29 2.78
N MET A 89 18.53 13.64 3.60
CA MET A 89 18.52 14.90 4.34
C MET A 89 19.74 15.02 5.27
N VAL A 90 20.08 13.96 6.00
CA VAL A 90 21.28 13.95 6.87
C VAL A 90 22.55 14.08 6.05
N ALA A 91 22.68 13.31 4.96
CA ALA A 91 23.81 13.38 4.05
C ALA A 91 24.02 14.80 3.47
N ASN A 92 22.92 15.48 3.12
CA ASN A 92 22.98 16.87 2.65
C ASN A 92 23.51 17.82 3.74
N ARG A 93 23.05 17.69 4.98
CA ARG A 93 23.59 18.49 6.10
C ARG A 93 25.06 18.20 6.39
N MET A 94 25.49 16.95 6.23
CA MET A 94 26.90 16.59 6.38
C MET A 94 27.76 17.27 5.30
N ARG A 95 27.26 17.40 4.07
CA ARG A 95 27.92 18.17 3.00
C ARG A 95 28.03 19.66 3.37
N GLU A 96 26.97 20.24 3.94
CA GLU A 96 26.96 21.66 4.36
C GLU A 96 28.03 22.00 5.40
N VAL A 97 28.37 21.04 6.27
CA VAL A 97 29.41 21.23 7.30
C VAL A 97 30.78 20.66 6.89
N ASN A 98 31.00 20.44 5.59
CA ASN A 98 32.26 19.97 4.99
C ASN A 98 32.75 18.61 5.52
N ILE A 99 31.83 17.70 5.87
CA ILE A 99 32.22 16.30 6.15
C ILE A 99 32.79 15.69 4.85
N PRO A 100 33.91 14.95 4.91
CA PRO A 100 34.48 14.29 3.75
C PRO A 100 33.49 13.36 3.01
N SER A 101 33.48 13.41 1.68
CA SER A 101 32.55 12.66 0.82
C SER A 101 32.55 11.16 1.09
N HIS A 102 33.70 10.55 1.40
CA HIS A 102 33.79 9.12 1.70
C HIS A 102 32.98 8.71 2.95
N ILE A 103 32.85 9.60 3.94
CA ILE A 103 32.02 9.36 5.14
C ILE A 103 30.54 9.49 4.77
N ILE A 104 30.20 10.44 3.91
CA ILE A 104 28.81 10.64 3.44
C ILE A 104 28.35 9.45 2.58
N GLU A 105 29.22 8.94 1.71
CA GLU A 105 28.97 7.72 0.93
C GLU A 105 28.78 6.50 1.82
N TYR A 106 29.58 6.36 2.88
CA TYR A 106 29.37 5.32 3.88
C TYR A 106 27.97 5.41 4.50
N VAL A 107 27.53 6.60 4.90
CA VAL A 107 26.18 6.82 5.47
C VAL A 107 25.05 6.55 4.47
N LEU A 108 25.23 6.88 3.20
CA LEU A 108 24.23 6.66 2.15
C LEU A 108 24.09 5.20 1.73
N ASN A 109 25.10 4.37 2.00
CA ASN A 109 25.19 2.98 1.58
C ASN A 109 25.14 1.98 2.74
N ALA A 110 25.09 2.45 3.98
CA ALA A 110 24.88 1.65 5.20
C ALA A 110 23.39 1.32 5.40
#